data_AF-A0A958TGM7-F1
#
_entry.id   AF-A0A958TGM7-F1
#
_cell.length_a   1.000
_cell.length_b   1.000
_cell.length_c   1.000
_cell.angle_alpha   90.00
_cell.angle_beta   90.00
_cell.angle_gamma   90.00
#
_symmetry.space_group_name_H-M   'P 1'
#
loop_
_entity.id
_entity.type
_entity.pdbx_description
1 polymer ?
#
loop_
_entity_poly.entity_id
_entity_poly.type
_entity_poly.pdbx_seq_one_letter_code
_entity_poly.pdbx_strand_id
1 'polypeptide(L)'
;MKAIKTLWSKNELKVYVLLLCANADGLLAEDEIALIKSKTVEETFSKIYNEFSKDDEATSFDKIEDAIGRHEYAHKELSQFKKEILDVFAADNKIHMKESYLAKVLDNMLY
;
A
#
# COMPACT_ATOMS: atom_id res chain seq x y z
N MET A 1 -11.38 -2.02 -21.82
CA MET A 1 -10.58 -1.87 -20.59
C MET A 1 -11.19 -2.81 -19.57
N LYS A 2 -10.47 -3.86 -19.14
CA LYS A 2 -10.98 -4.77 -18.09
C LYS A 2 -10.87 -3.98 -16.79
N ALA A 3 -12.00 -3.54 -16.24
CA ALA A 3 -12.03 -2.97 -14.90
C ALA A 3 -11.50 -4.04 -13.94
N ILE A 4 -10.30 -3.84 -13.40
CA ILE A 4 -9.76 -4.73 -12.38
C ILE A 4 -10.58 -4.45 -11.12
N LYS A 5 -11.63 -5.25 -10.90
CA LYS A 5 -12.45 -5.12 -9.71
C LYS A 5 -11.77 -5.83 -8.55
N THR A 6 -11.04 -5.08 -7.73
CA THR A 6 -10.64 -5.59 -6.42
C THR A 6 -11.82 -5.49 -5.45
N LEU A 7 -12.01 -6.52 -4.63
CA LEU A 7 -12.99 -6.55 -3.54
C LEU A 7 -12.31 -6.25 -2.20
N TRP A 8 -11.21 -5.51 -2.23
CA TRP A 8 -10.41 -5.26 -1.05
C TRP A 8 -11.18 -4.40 -0.05
N SER A 9 -11.20 -4.88 1.19
CA SER A 9 -11.59 -4.09 2.35
C SER A 9 -10.57 -2.98 2.60
N LYS A 10 -10.92 -1.93 3.35
CA LYS A 10 -9.99 -0.85 3.70
C LYS A 10 -8.68 -1.37 4.32
N ASN A 11 -8.74 -2.42 5.14
CA ASN A 11 -7.57 -3.09 5.70
C ASN A 11 -6.73 -3.82 4.63
N GLU A 12 -7.37 -4.52 3.70
CA GLU A 12 -6.69 -5.23 2.61
C GLU A 12 -5.97 -4.24 1.68
N LEU A 13 -6.65 -3.17 1.27
CA LEU A 13 -6.07 -2.08 0.49
C LEU A 13 -4.88 -1.47 1.23
N LYS A 14 -5.02 -1.22 2.54
CA LYS A 14 -3.93 -0.68 3.35
C LYS A 14 -2.70 -1.58 3.31
N VAL A 15 -2.86 -2.87 3.58
CA VAL A 15 -1.75 -3.84 3.56
C VAL A 15 -1.11 -3.91 2.17
N TYR A 16 -1.92 -3.85 1.12
CA TYR A 16 -1.45 -3.89 -0.26
C TYR A 16 -0.55 -2.68 -0.58
N VAL A 17 -0.99 -1.48 -0.20
CA VAL A 17 -0.20 -0.25 -0.39
C VAL A 17 1.08 -0.29 0.44
N LEU A 18 1.02 -0.77 1.68
CA LEU A 18 2.23 -0.93 2.52
C LEU A 18 3.24 -1.91 1.90
N LEU A 19 2.76 -2.98 1.26
CA LEU A 19 3.62 -3.93 0.54
C LEU A 19 4.24 -3.31 -0.72
N LEU A 20 3.47 -2.55 -1.49
CA LEU A 20 3.98 -1.80 -2.64
C LEU A 20 5.05 -0.78 -2.19
N CYS A 21 4.81 -0.14 -1.05
CA CYS A 21 5.74 0.80 -0.41
C CYS A 21 7.04 0.10 0.01
N ALA A 22 6.97 -1.00 0.76
CA ALA A 22 8.14 -1.77 1.18
C ALA A 22 8.90 -2.37 -0.02
N ASN A 23 8.21 -2.67 -1.13
CA ASN A 23 8.84 -3.11 -2.36
C ASN A 23 9.26 -1.96 -3.30
N ALA A 24 9.08 -0.68 -2.92
CA ALA A 24 9.30 0.44 -3.84
C ALA A 24 10.75 0.48 -4.35
N ASP A 25 11.71 0.16 -3.49
CA ASP A 25 13.12 0.06 -3.86
C ASP A 25 13.50 -1.28 -4.53
N GLY A 26 12.53 -2.17 -4.72
CA GLY A 26 12.71 -3.51 -5.31
C GLY A 26 13.31 -4.53 -4.34
N LEU A 27 13.39 -4.17 -3.06
CA LEU A 27 13.92 -4.96 -1.96
C LEU A 27 12.92 -4.85 -0.81
N LEU A 28 12.15 -5.91 -0.53
CA LEU A 28 11.46 -6.00 0.76
C LEU A 28 12.47 -6.37 1.83
N ALA A 29 12.67 -5.50 2.83
CA ALA A 29 13.42 -5.85 4.02
C ALA A 29 12.56 -6.72 4.97
N GLU A 30 13.22 -7.62 5.70
CA GLU A 30 12.54 -8.48 6.68
C GLU A 30 11.90 -7.67 7.82
N ASP A 31 12.53 -6.56 8.23
CA ASP A 31 12.01 -5.61 9.23
C ASP A 31 10.69 -4.96 8.76
N GLU A 32 10.58 -4.57 7.49
CA GLU A 32 9.36 -3.99 6.92
C GLU A 32 8.24 -5.03 6.89
N ILE A 33 8.54 -6.27 6.44
CA ILE A 33 7.57 -7.37 6.46
C ILE A 33 7.09 -7.64 7.89
N ALA A 34 8.00 -7.66 8.85
CA ALA A 34 7.68 -7.87 10.27
C ALA A 34 6.78 -6.74 10.81
N LEU A 35 7.07 -5.49 10.44
CA LEU A 35 6.26 -4.33 10.85
C LEU A 35 4.86 -4.37 10.24
N ILE A 36 4.74 -4.68 8.95
CA ILE A 36 3.44 -4.80 8.27
C ILE A 36 2.63 -5.92 8.91
N LYS A 37 3.25 -7.08 9.17
CA LYS A 37 2.63 -8.20 9.89
C LYS A 37 2.20 -7.83 11.31
N SER A 38 2.93 -6.95 12.00
CA SER A 38 2.54 -6.47 13.33
C SER A 38 1.33 -5.52 13.29
N LYS A 39 1.15 -4.77 12.20
CA LYS A 39 0.03 -3.84 12.00
C LYS A 39 -1.22 -4.48 11.39
N THR A 40 -1.15 -5.73 10.95
CA THR A 40 -2.27 -6.42 10.28
C THR A 40 -2.42 -7.86 10.75
N VAL A 41 -3.49 -8.53 10.31
CA VAL A 41 -3.70 -9.94 10.59
C VAL A 41 -2.92 -10.77 9.58
N GLU A 42 -2.23 -11.82 10.05
CA GLU A 42 -1.40 -12.69 9.20
C GLU A 42 -2.17 -13.30 8.02
N GLU A 43 -3.44 -13.64 8.20
CA GLU A 43 -4.32 -14.13 7.13
C GLU A 43 -4.52 -13.09 6.02
N THR A 44 -4.80 -11.84 6.40
CA THR A 44 -4.94 -10.72 5.46
C THR A 44 -3.62 -10.43 4.75
N PHE A 45 -2.51 -10.45 5.50
CA PHE A 45 -1.18 -10.26 4.91
C PHE A 45 -0.88 -11.33 3.87
N SER A 46 -1.02 -12.62 4.22
CA SER A 46 -0.67 -13.73 3.32
C SER A 46 -1.51 -13.70 2.04
N LYS A 47 -2.80 -13.40 2.15
CA LYS A 47 -3.69 -13.27 1.00
C LYS A 47 -3.24 -12.16 0.06
N ILE A 48 -2.98 -10.97 0.63
CA ILE A 48 -2.59 -9.78 -0.13
C ILE A 48 -1.18 -9.92 -0.70
N TYR A 49 -0.24 -10.47 0.06
CA TYR A 49 1.14 -10.73 -0.35
C TYR A 49 1.20 -11.70 -1.55
N ASN A 50 0.40 -12.76 -1.52
CA ASN A 50 0.33 -13.71 -2.63
C ASN A 50 -0.32 -13.13 -3.88
N GLU A 51 -1.20 -12.13 -3.73
CA GLU A 51 -1.75 -11.37 -4.87
C GLU A 51 -0.69 -10.41 -5.41
N PHE A 52 -0.10 -9.59 -4.54
CA PHE A 52 0.96 -8.64 -4.84
C PHE A 52 2.16 -9.28 -5.55
N SER A 53 2.61 -10.45 -5.08
CA SER A 53 3.73 -11.19 -5.70
C SER A 53 3.46 -11.63 -7.15
N LYS A 54 2.21 -11.58 -7.61
CA LYS A 54 1.80 -11.90 -8.98
C LYS A 54 1.45 -10.66 -9.80
N ASP A 55 1.36 -9.50 -9.17
CA ASP A 55 1.01 -8.24 -9.80
C ASP A 55 2.27 -7.42 -10.11
N ASP A 56 2.36 -6.90 -11.32
CA ASP A 56 3.37 -5.90 -11.67
C ASP A 56 3.03 -4.52 -11.06
N GLU A 57 4.02 -3.63 -11.00
CA GLU A 57 3.88 -2.28 -10.43
C GLU A 57 2.71 -1.50 -11.06
N ALA A 58 2.55 -1.57 -12.38
CA ALA A 58 1.45 -0.92 -13.10
C ALA A 58 0.07 -1.46 -12.70
N THR A 59 -0.06 -2.79 -12.59
CA THR A 59 -1.30 -3.44 -12.17
C THR A 59 -1.63 -3.11 -10.71
N SER A 60 -0.61 -3.04 -9.86
CA SER A 60 -0.74 -2.66 -8.46
C SER A 60 -1.31 -1.24 -8.32
N PHE A 61 -0.79 -0.26 -9.08
CA PHE A 61 -1.33 1.09 -9.08
C PHE A 61 -2.79 1.15 -9.55
N ASP A 62 -3.13 0.50 -10.66
CA ASP A 62 -4.50 0.49 -11.21
C ASP A 62 -5.53 -0.07 -10.19
N LYS A 63 -5.15 -1.14 -9.48
CA LYS A 63 -5.95 -1.73 -8.41
C LYS A 63 -6.12 -0.82 -7.19
N ILE A 64 -5.05 -0.12 -6.80
CA ILE A 64 -5.09 0.84 -5.69
C ILE A 64 -6.00 2.00 -6.05
N GLU A 65 -5.91 2.51 -7.28
CA GLU A 65 -6.76 3.59 -7.77
C GLU A 65 -8.24 3.20 -7.79
N ASP A 66 -8.60 2.01 -8.31
CA ASP A 66 -9.99 1.50 -8.29
C ASP A 66 -10.51 1.32 -6.86
N ALA A 67 -9.67 0.77 -5.97
CA ALA A 67 -10.05 0.54 -4.58
C ALA A 67 -10.24 1.87 -3.82
N ILE A 68 -9.32 2.82 -3.96
CA ILE A 68 -9.43 4.17 -3.38
C ILE A 68 -10.63 4.91 -3.96
N GLY A 69 -10.84 4.86 -5.27
CA GLY A 69 -12.00 5.51 -5.91
C GLY A 69 -13.34 4.93 -5.48
N ARG A 70 -13.39 3.65 -5.09
CA ARG A 70 -14.61 3.03 -4.51
C ARG A 70 -14.84 3.33 -3.06
N HIS A 71 -13.77 3.35 -2.27
CA HIS A 71 -13.85 3.66 -0.86
C HIS A 71 -13.89 5.18 -0.75
N GLU A 72 -15.06 5.77 -0.51
CA GLU A 72 -15.16 7.20 -0.16
C GLU A 72 -14.40 7.44 1.15
N TYR A 73 -13.08 7.66 1.02
CA TYR A 73 -12.21 7.89 2.14
C TYR A 73 -12.44 9.31 2.63
N ALA A 74 -12.89 9.42 3.88
CA ALA A 74 -12.92 10.71 4.53
C ALA A 74 -11.49 11.27 4.64
N HIS A 75 -11.33 12.58 4.52
CA HIS A 75 -10.05 13.28 4.61
C HIS A 75 -9.22 12.89 5.85
N LYS A 76 -9.91 12.53 6.96
CA LYS A 76 -9.30 12.04 8.19
C LYS A 76 -8.70 10.63 8.04
N GLU A 77 -9.40 9.73 7.36
CA GLU A 77 -8.91 8.38 7.09
C GLU A 77 -7.70 8.41 6.14
N LEU A 78 -7.72 9.32 5.15
CA LEU A 78 -6.58 9.54 4.25
C LEU A 78 -5.35 10.05 4.99
N SER A 79 -5.55 10.99 5.91
CA SER A 79 -4.46 11.51 6.73
C SER A 79 -3.87 10.43 7.63
N GLN A 80 -4.72 9.58 8.22
CA GLN A 80 -4.30 8.42 9.01
C GLN A 80 -3.52 7.43 8.16
N PHE A 81 -4.03 7.11 6.98
CA PHE A 81 -3.44 6.19 6.03
C PHE A 81 -2.06 6.65 5.56
N LYS A 82 -1.94 7.93 5.16
CA LYS A 82 -0.67 8.59 4.82
C LYS A 82 0.33 8.52 5.97
N LYS A 83 -0.13 8.75 7.20
CA LYS A 83 0.73 8.68 8.38
C LYS A 83 1.27 7.27 8.61
N GLU A 84 0.45 6.24 8.42
CA GLU A 84 0.90 4.85 8.56
C GLU A 84 1.88 4.43 7.46
N ILE A 85 1.70 4.90 6.23
CA ILE A 85 2.67 4.69 5.16
C ILE A 85 4.02 5.34 5.51
N LEU A 86 4.00 6.59 5.96
CA LEU A 86 5.20 7.29 6.44
C LEU A 86 5.85 6.61 7.65
N ASP A 87 5.06 6.00 8.53
CA ASP A 87 5.54 5.25 9.70
C ASP A 87 6.30 3.98 9.27
N VAL A 88 5.84 3.31 8.20
CA VAL A 88 6.56 2.17 7.60
C VAL A 88 7.86 2.62 6.94
N PHE A 89 7.84 3.71 6.17
CA PHE A 89 9.07 4.30 5.60
C PHE A 89 10.08 4.75 6.66
N ALA A 90 9.59 5.29 7.78
CA ALA A 90 10.45 5.70 8.89
C ALA A 90 11.04 4.51 9.66
N ALA A 91 10.47 3.31 9.53
CA ALA A 91 10.93 2.14 10.25
C ALA A 91 12.27 1.59 9.72
N ASP A 92 12.54 1.70 8.42
CA ASP A 92 13.85 1.31 7.84
C ASP A 92 14.93 2.39 8.04
N ASN A 93 14.61 3.51 8.71
CA ASN A 93 15.50 4.66 8.93
C ASN A 93 16.13 5.24 7.65
N LYS A 94 15.57 4.89 6.49
CA LYS A 94 16.00 5.31 5.16
C LYS A 94 14.77 5.63 4.31
N ILE A 95 14.34 6.89 4.35
CA ILE A 95 13.34 7.34 3.37
C ILE A 95 14.02 7.44 2.00
N HIS A 96 13.67 6.53 1.10
CA HIS A 96 14.17 6.46 -0.26
C HIS A 96 13.36 7.36 -1.21
N MET A 97 13.99 7.81 -2.31
CA MET A 97 13.34 8.72 -3.27
C MET A 97 12.06 8.15 -3.89
N LYS A 98 12.00 6.82 -4.04
CA LYS A 98 10.84 6.12 -4.64
C LYS A 98 9.62 6.10 -3.71
N GLU A 99 9.85 5.99 -2.41
CA GLU A 99 8.79 6.08 -1.39
C GLU A 99 8.12 7.45 -1.40
N SER A 100 8.91 8.52 -1.57
CA SER A 100 8.40 9.89 -1.71
C SER A 100 7.59 10.09 -2.99
N TYR A 101 7.96 9.40 -4.08
CA TYR A 101 7.17 9.37 -5.31
C TYR A 101 5.83 8.65 -5.10
N LEU A 102 5.83 7.49 -4.44
CA LEU A 102 4.61 6.75 -4.12
C LEU A 102 3.66 7.57 -3.24
N ALA A 103 4.21 8.25 -2.23
CA ALA A 103 3.45 9.16 -1.37
C ALA A 103 2.82 10.30 -2.17
N LYS A 104 3.51 10.85 -3.17
CA LYS A 104 2.97 11.87 -4.07
C LYS A 104 1.90 11.32 -5.02
N VAL A 105 2.10 10.13 -5.57
CA VAL A 105 1.11 9.49 -6.43
C VAL A 105 -0.17 9.24 -5.65
N LEU A 106 -0.05 8.71 -4.43
CA LEU A 106 -1.18 8.57 -3.52
C LEU A 106 -1.82 9.92 -3.18
N ASP A 107 -1.04 10.96 -2.87
CA ASP A 107 -1.57 12.31 -2.62
C ASP A 107 -2.39 12.85 -3.80
N ASN A 108 -1.93 12.57 -5.03
CA ASN A 108 -2.58 13.01 -6.26
C ASN A 108 -3.81 12.17 -6.64
N MET A 109 -3.87 10.90 -6.22
CA MET A 109 -5.06 10.03 -6.37
C MET A 109 -6.16 10.35 -5.34
N LEU A 110 -5.82 11.11 -4.31
CA LEU A 110 -6.68 11.45 -3.17
C LEU A 110 -7.30 12.85 -3.26
N TYR A 111 -7.12 13.54 -4.39
CA TYR A 111 -7.56 14.90 -4.67
C TYR A 111 -8.53 14.93 -5.87
#